data_AF-A0AAX2H767-F1
#
_entry.id   AF-A0AAX2H767-F1
#
_cell.length_a   1.000
_cell.length_b   1.000
_cell.length_c   1.000
_cell.angle_alpha   90.00
_cell.angle_beta   90.00
_cell.angle_gamma   90.00
#
_symmetry.space_group_name_H-M   'P 1'
#
loop_
_entity.id
_entity.type
_entity.pdbx_description
1 polymer ?
#
loop_
_entity_poly.entity_id
_entity_poly.type
_entity_poly.pdbx_seq_one_letter_code
_entity_poly.pdbx_strand_id
1 'polypeptide(L)'
;MALQHPAYGNPAVIWQTILGKPAFNPRTTGELRAEVSCRHLFEAQEITFASSQKKIVITAEIEDFGSPQYRCMSLTLDVNIQSGIYLYKRGQPGPVRDMSYTECVEKDGDLVYHLTQADIGTLHLSVIESCYSARLFTFEGTDHLSDPFEVCGEFTVTPPHAAMSY
;
A
#
# COMPACT_ATOMS: atom_id res chain seq x y z
N MET A 1 12.08 10.16 18.89
CA MET A 1 12.29 10.97 17.68
C MET A 1 11.12 10.66 16.78
N ALA A 2 10.19 11.61 16.60
CA ALA A 2 8.98 11.38 15.81
C ALA A 2 9.37 11.04 14.37
N LEU A 3 8.86 9.93 13.85
CA LEU A 3 8.96 9.61 12.43
C LEU A 3 8.28 10.76 11.68
N GLN A 4 9.10 11.66 11.10
CA GLN A 4 8.61 12.65 10.17
C GLN A 4 8.04 11.89 8.99
N HIS A 5 6.71 11.80 8.94
CA HIS A 5 6.00 11.36 7.76
C HIS A 5 6.45 12.28 6.63
N PRO A 6 7.15 11.77 5.60
CA PRO A 6 7.40 12.59 4.46
C PRO A 6 6.01 12.79 3.85
N ALA A 7 5.48 14.00 4.00
CA ALA A 7 4.84 14.64 2.87
C ALA A 7 5.87 14.63 1.74
N TYR A 8 6.05 13.48 1.09
CA TYR A 8 6.49 13.42 -0.28
C TYR A 8 5.40 14.20 -0.98
N GLY A 9 5.66 15.50 -1.16
CA GLY A 9 4.91 16.31 -2.06
C GLY A 9 4.98 15.56 -3.37
N ASN A 10 3.86 14.90 -3.68
CA ASN A 10 3.59 14.43 -5.01
C ASN A 10 3.94 15.63 -5.90
N PRO A 11 4.88 15.49 -6.86
CA PRO A 11 5.23 16.59 -7.73
C PRO A 11 3.95 17.19 -8.33
N ALA A 12 2.93 16.39 -8.61
CA ALA A 12 1.63 16.88 -9.07
C ALA A 12 0.96 17.85 -8.08
N VAL A 13 1.07 17.66 -6.77
CA VAL A 13 0.50 18.53 -5.72
C VAL A 13 1.31 19.83 -5.57
N ILE A 14 2.64 19.77 -5.70
CA ILE A 14 3.51 20.96 -5.70
C ILE A 14 3.29 21.78 -6.98
N TRP A 15 3.10 21.13 -8.13
CA TRP A 15 2.81 21.79 -9.40
C TRP A 15 1.36 22.29 -9.51
N GLN A 16 0.40 21.70 -8.77
CA GLN A 16 -0.99 22.16 -8.67
C GLN A 16 -1.11 23.58 -8.10
N THR A 17 -0.24 23.96 -7.16
CA THR A 17 -0.25 25.30 -6.56
C THR A 17 0.31 26.36 -7.51
N ILE A 18 1.13 25.95 -8.48
CA ILE A 18 1.89 26.85 -9.37
C ILE A 18 1.18 27.08 -10.72
N LEU A 19 0.44 26.08 -11.25
CA LEU A 19 -0.06 26.10 -12.63
C LEU A 19 -1.57 26.29 -12.80
N GLY A 20 -2.32 26.50 -11.71
CA GLY A 20 -3.78 26.48 -11.74
C GLY A 20 -4.33 25.07 -11.94
N LYS A 21 -5.62 24.87 -11.65
CA LYS A 21 -6.26 23.53 -11.65
C LYS A 21 -5.99 22.79 -12.98
N PRO A 22 -5.23 21.69 -13.00
CA PRO A 22 -5.20 20.84 -14.16
C PRO A 22 -6.56 20.16 -14.31
N ALA A 23 -7.12 20.16 -15.53
CA ALA A 23 -8.32 19.42 -15.91
C ALA A 23 -8.12 17.89 -15.96
N PHE A 24 -7.01 17.40 -15.42
CA PHE A 24 -6.59 16.02 -15.47
C PHE A 24 -6.45 15.52 -14.03
N ASN A 25 -7.47 14.78 -13.57
CA ASN A 25 -7.43 14.03 -12.32
C ASN A 25 -7.35 12.54 -12.69
N PRO A 26 -6.16 12.05 -13.05
CA PRO A 26 -6.01 10.68 -13.48
C PRO A 26 -5.98 9.85 -12.18
N ARG A 27 -7.16 9.54 -11.65
CA ARG A 27 -7.25 8.76 -10.41
C ARG A 27 -6.80 7.34 -10.71
N THR A 28 -5.87 6.84 -9.92
CA THR A 28 -5.66 5.40 -9.84
C THR A 28 -7.00 4.82 -9.36
N THR A 29 -7.50 3.81 -10.05
CA THR A 29 -8.70 3.10 -9.62
C THR A 29 -8.30 1.72 -9.15
N GLY A 30 -9.07 1.18 -8.22
CA GLY A 30 -8.75 -0.11 -7.64
C GLY A 30 -9.54 -0.36 -6.37
N GLU A 31 -9.40 -1.57 -5.88
CA GLU A 31 -9.92 -1.98 -4.60
C GLU A 31 -8.93 -2.94 -3.94
N LEU A 32 -8.86 -2.88 -2.61
CA LEU A 32 -8.13 -3.84 -1.81
C LEU A 32 -9.05 -4.31 -0.70
N ARG A 33 -9.13 -5.64 -0.56
CA ARG A 33 -9.85 -6.29 0.52
C ARG A 33 -8.94 -7.26 1.23
N ALA A 34 -8.91 -7.20 2.56
CA ALA A 34 -8.05 -8.06 3.35
C ALA A 34 -8.63 -8.37 4.74
N GLU A 35 -8.48 -9.63 5.15
CA GLU A 35 -8.66 -10.06 6.53
C GLU A 35 -7.38 -9.76 7.31
N VAL A 36 -7.54 -9.18 8.49
CA VAL A 36 -6.44 -8.73 9.36
C VAL A 36 -6.65 -9.32 10.74
N SER A 37 -5.67 -10.06 11.26
CA SER A 37 -5.79 -10.78 12.53
C SER A 37 -6.26 -9.89 13.68
N CYS A 38 -7.38 -10.27 14.28
CA CYS A 38 -8.04 -9.57 15.38
C CYS A 38 -8.48 -8.13 15.08
N ARG A 39 -8.58 -7.73 13.80
CA ARG A 39 -9.10 -6.41 13.38
C ARG A 39 -10.37 -6.58 12.56
N HIS A 40 -11.09 -5.47 12.37
CA HIS A 40 -12.17 -5.43 11.37
C HIS A 40 -11.60 -5.61 9.96
N LEU A 41 -12.44 -6.16 9.08
CA LEU A 41 -12.13 -6.29 7.66
C LEU A 41 -11.56 -4.98 7.10
N PHE A 42 -10.50 -5.09 6.30
CA PHE A 42 -9.92 -3.98 5.58
C PHE A 42 -10.54 -3.95 4.19
N GLU A 43 -11.30 -2.89 3.88
CA GLU A 43 -11.89 -2.66 2.56
C GLU A 43 -11.58 -1.23 2.14
N ALA A 44 -10.72 -1.08 1.15
CA ALA A 44 -10.29 0.21 0.62
C ALA A 44 -10.66 0.32 -0.86
N GLN A 45 -11.31 1.43 -1.22
CA GLN A 45 -11.54 1.84 -2.61
C GLN A 45 -10.60 2.98 -3.03
N GLU A 46 -9.95 3.62 -2.05
CA GLU A 46 -8.93 4.63 -2.29
C GLU A 46 -7.57 3.95 -2.38
N ILE A 47 -7.13 3.74 -3.62
CA ILE A 47 -5.83 3.15 -3.94
C ILE A 47 -4.96 4.19 -4.63
N THR A 48 -3.74 4.35 -4.12
CA THR A 48 -2.69 5.14 -4.76
C THR A 48 -1.67 4.23 -5.42
N PHE A 49 -1.30 4.57 -6.65
CA PHE A 49 -0.20 3.93 -7.38
C PHE A 49 0.90 4.96 -7.65
N ALA A 50 2.11 4.67 -7.17
CA ALA A 50 3.30 5.46 -7.46
C ALA A 50 4.36 4.58 -8.12
N SER A 51 4.87 5.01 -9.27
CA SER A 51 5.97 4.32 -9.97
C SER A 51 7.15 5.25 -10.17
N SER A 52 8.35 4.68 -10.10
CA SER A 52 9.62 5.33 -10.35
C SER A 52 10.51 4.41 -11.18
N GLN A 53 11.68 4.89 -11.61
CA GLN A 53 12.65 4.06 -12.34
C GLN A 53 13.21 2.87 -11.53
N LYS A 54 12.92 2.79 -10.22
CA LYS A 54 13.47 1.76 -9.32
C LYS A 54 12.41 0.86 -8.70
N LYS A 55 11.20 1.38 -8.47
CA LYS A 55 10.16 0.69 -7.71
C LYS A 55 8.77 1.19 -8.05
N ILE A 56 7.81 0.30 -7.80
CA ILE A 56 6.37 0.57 -7.76
C ILE A 56 5.93 0.49 -6.30
N VAL A 57 5.02 1.37 -5.90
CA VAL A 57 4.38 1.37 -4.59
C VAL A 57 2.87 1.43 -4.82
N ILE A 58 2.17 0.43 -4.28
CA ILE A 58 0.71 0.37 -4.22
C ILE A 58 0.34 0.63 -2.77
N THR A 59 -0.54 1.60 -2.54
CA THR A 59 -1.02 1.96 -1.20
C THR A 59 -2.54 1.96 -1.20
N ALA A 60 -3.13 1.27 -0.24
CA ALA A 60 -4.57 1.24 -0.01
C ALA A 60 -4.86 1.89 1.35
N GLU A 61 -5.81 2.81 1.40
CA GLU A 61 -6.11 3.59 2.60
C GLU A 61 -7.59 3.51 2.96
N ILE A 62 -7.86 3.50 4.27
CA ILE A 62 -9.19 3.63 4.85
C ILE A 62 -9.13 4.80 5.82
N GLU A 63 -10.09 5.73 5.66
CA GLU A 63 -10.16 7.02 6.38
C GLU A 63 -8.98 7.96 6.08
N ASP A 64 -9.10 9.22 6.51
CA ASP A 64 -8.06 10.23 6.32
C ASP A 64 -6.92 10.10 7.34
N PHE A 65 -5.69 10.39 6.91
CA PHE A 65 -4.55 10.50 7.82
C PHE A 65 -4.79 11.59 8.87
N GLY A 66 -4.62 11.25 10.15
CA GLY A 66 -5.06 12.06 11.30
C GLY A 66 -6.30 11.49 12.01
N SER A 67 -7.04 10.59 11.36
CA SER A 67 -8.15 9.87 11.99
C SER A 67 -7.64 8.75 12.92
N PRO A 68 -8.27 8.52 14.08
CA PRO A 68 -8.05 7.33 14.91
C PRO A 68 -8.46 6.02 14.22
N GLN A 69 -9.25 6.09 13.15
CA GLN A 69 -9.68 4.93 12.37
C GLN A 69 -8.83 4.70 11.12
N TYR A 70 -7.81 5.54 10.90
CA TYR A 70 -6.93 5.44 9.74
C TYR A 70 -6.19 4.11 9.73
N ARG A 71 -6.30 3.42 8.60
CA ARG A 71 -5.58 2.18 8.31
C ARG A 71 -5.02 2.25 6.90
N CYS A 72 -3.83 1.71 6.71
CA CYS A 72 -3.14 1.74 5.43
C CYS A 72 -2.40 0.44 5.19
N MET A 73 -2.49 -0.08 3.97
CA MET A 73 -1.66 -1.19 3.49
C MET A 73 -0.77 -0.72 2.36
N SER A 74 0.50 -1.11 2.37
CA SER A 74 1.44 -0.76 1.31
C SER A 74 2.24 -1.97 0.83
N LEU A 75 2.35 -2.09 -0.49
CA LEU A 75 3.15 -3.08 -1.20
C LEU A 75 4.19 -2.35 -2.04
N THR A 76 5.48 -2.58 -1.76
CA THR A 76 6.57 -2.07 -2.58
C THR A 76 7.13 -3.18 -3.47
N LEU A 77 7.13 -2.95 -4.77
CA LEU A 77 7.52 -3.92 -5.79
C LEU A 77 8.69 -3.38 -6.63
N ASP A 78 9.47 -4.28 -7.23
CA ASP A 78 10.41 -3.93 -8.29
C ASP A 78 9.68 -3.41 -9.53
N VAL A 79 10.26 -2.42 -10.21
CA VAL A 79 9.63 -1.82 -11.41
C VAL A 79 9.47 -2.82 -12.57
N ASN A 80 10.28 -3.88 -12.62
CA ASN A 80 10.24 -4.89 -13.68
C ASN A 80 9.46 -6.15 -13.27
N ILE A 81 8.76 -6.14 -12.13
CA ILE A 81 7.99 -7.30 -11.67
C ILE A 81 6.97 -7.73 -12.73
N GLN A 82 6.78 -9.03 -12.88
CA GLN A 82 5.87 -9.63 -13.88
C GLN A 82 4.77 -10.42 -13.18
N SER A 83 3.86 -11.01 -13.94
CA SER A 83 2.92 -11.98 -13.39
C SER A 83 3.66 -13.19 -12.79
N GLY A 84 3.27 -13.63 -11.60
CA GLY A 84 3.93 -14.74 -10.93
C GLY A 84 3.52 -14.90 -9.46
N ILE A 85 4.08 -15.92 -8.82
CA ILE A 85 3.96 -16.14 -7.37
C ILE A 85 5.31 -15.78 -6.74
N TYR A 86 5.29 -14.84 -5.82
CA TYR A 86 6.49 -14.33 -5.17
C TYR A 86 6.46 -14.63 -3.68
N LEU A 87 7.55 -15.21 -3.18
CA LEU A 87 7.80 -15.31 -1.75
C LEU A 87 8.57 -14.07 -1.31
N TYR A 88 8.11 -13.47 -0.23
CA TYR A 88 8.75 -12.34 0.43
C TYR A 88 9.31 -12.80 1.77
N LYS A 89 10.54 -12.35 2.06
CA LYS A 89 11.15 -12.45 3.38
C LYS A 89 11.93 -11.18 3.64
N ARG A 90 11.67 -10.55 4.79
CA ARG A 90 12.29 -9.28 5.16
C ARG A 90 13.81 -9.37 5.17
N GLY A 91 14.45 -8.35 4.59
CA GLY A 91 15.90 -8.28 4.47
C GLY A 91 16.50 -9.19 3.39
N GLN A 92 15.70 -10.03 2.73
CA GLN A 92 16.16 -10.81 1.57
C GLN A 92 15.86 -10.05 0.26
N PRO A 93 16.78 -10.08 -0.71
CA PRO A 93 16.53 -9.48 -2.01
C PRO A 93 15.45 -10.26 -2.76
N GLY A 94 14.48 -9.55 -3.34
CA GLY A 94 13.44 -10.14 -4.16
C GLY A 94 12.65 -9.10 -4.96
N PRO A 95 11.74 -9.54 -5.85
CA PRO A 95 10.86 -8.66 -6.61
C PRO A 95 9.83 -7.93 -5.74
N VAL A 96 9.39 -8.56 -4.65
CA VAL A 96 8.68 -7.87 -3.57
C VAL A 96 9.72 -7.28 -2.63
N ARG A 97 9.70 -5.95 -2.45
CA ARG A 97 10.69 -5.21 -1.69
C ARG A 97 10.27 -4.98 -0.24
N ASP A 98 8.99 -4.73 -0.02
CA ASP A 98 8.41 -4.48 1.30
C ASP A 98 6.90 -4.73 1.27
N MET A 99 6.35 -5.21 2.38
CA MET A 99 4.91 -5.30 2.65
C MET A 99 4.66 -4.73 4.05
N SER A 100 3.72 -3.81 4.18
CA SER A 100 3.45 -3.17 5.46
C SER A 100 1.99 -2.80 5.67
N TYR A 101 1.65 -2.68 6.95
CA TYR A 101 0.35 -2.27 7.46
C TYR A 101 0.55 -1.16 8.48
N THR A 102 -0.22 -0.10 8.39
CA THR A 102 -0.24 1.00 9.37
C THR A 102 -1.63 1.13 9.95
N GLU A 103 -1.72 1.25 11.27
CA GLU A 103 -2.96 1.56 11.98
C GLU A 103 -2.70 2.58 13.08
N CYS A 104 -3.74 3.33 13.48
CA CYS A 104 -3.70 4.12 14.69
C CYS A 104 -3.95 3.21 15.90
N VAL A 105 -3.06 3.27 16.90
CA VAL A 105 -3.17 2.50 18.13
C VAL A 105 -3.04 3.40 19.34
N GLU A 106 -3.64 3.01 20.45
CA GLU A 106 -3.41 3.65 21.73
C GLU A 106 -2.17 3.04 22.39
N LYS A 107 -1.20 3.88 22.75
CA LYS A 107 0.01 3.46 23.44
C LYS A 107 0.30 4.44 24.57
N ASP A 108 0.36 3.92 25.80
CA ASP A 108 0.63 4.71 27.01
C ASP A 108 -0.36 5.89 27.20
N GLY A 109 -1.59 5.77 26.69
CA GLY A 109 -2.65 6.80 26.74
C GLY A 109 -2.63 7.81 25.59
N ASP A 110 -1.67 7.70 24.66
CA ASP A 110 -1.57 8.54 23.46
C ASP A 110 -1.93 7.75 22.20
N LEU A 111 -2.58 8.42 21.24
CA LEU A 111 -2.82 7.85 19.91
C LEU A 111 -1.58 8.01 19.03
N VAL A 112 -1.07 6.90 18.52
CA VAL A 112 0.11 6.85 17.67
C VAL A 112 -0.12 5.97 16.45
N TYR A 113 0.46 6.35 15.31
CA TYR A 113 0.46 5.48 14.13
C TYR A 113 1.55 4.43 14.26
N HIS A 114 1.15 3.17 14.28
CA HIS A 114 2.06 2.03 14.32
C HIS A 114 2.20 1.40 12.94
N LEU A 115 3.45 1.21 12.51
CA LEU A 115 3.81 0.53 11.28
C LEU A 115 4.22 -0.91 11.59
N THR A 116 3.40 -1.87 11.18
CA THR A 116 3.74 -3.28 11.15
C THR A 116 4.36 -3.63 9.80
N GLN A 117 5.59 -4.13 9.82
CA GLN A 117 6.25 -4.65 8.62
C GLN A 117 6.15 -6.18 8.61
N ALA A 118 5.88 -6.73 7.44
CA ALA A 118 5.91 -8.17 7.25
C ALA A 118 7.32 -8.72 7.42
N ASP A 119 7.44 -9.84 8.11
CA ASP A 119 8.67 -10.64 8.19
C ASP A 119 8.73 -11.66 7.05
N ILE A 120 7.58 -12.25 6.72
CA ILE A 120 7.38 -13.11 5.54
C ILE A 120 6.05 -12.80 4.87
N GLY A 121 5.90 -13.21 3.62
CA GLY A 121 4.65 -13.05 2.89
C GLY A 121 4.68 -13.74 1.53
N THR A 122 3.52 -13.80 0.89
CA THR A 122 3.37 -14.33 -0.46
C THR A 122 2.56 -13.37 -1.30
N LEU A 123 2.88 -13.22 -2.59
CA LEU A 123 2.14 -12.38 -3.53
C LEU A 123 1.87 -13.15 -4.84
N HIS A 124 0.59 -13.39 -5.13
CA HIS A 124 0.12 -14.02 -6.37
C HIS A 124 -0.28 -12.93 -7.36
N LEU A 125 0.71 -12.36 -8.06
CA LEU A 125 0.54 -11.18 -8.90
C LEU A 125 0.16 -11.54 -10.34
N SER A 126 -0.77 -10.77 -10.91
CA SER A 126 -1.08 -10.70 -12.33
C SER A 126 -0.89 -9.28 -12.83
N VAL A 127 -0.03 -9.11 -13.84
CA VAL A 127 0.25 -7.85 -14.52
C VAL A 127 -0.24 -7.95 -15.97
N ILE A 128 -1.20 -7.13 -16.35
CA ILE A 128 -1.76 -7.08 -17.71
C ILE A 128 -1.82 -5.60 -18.13
N GLU A 129 -1.10 -5.21 -19.18
CA GLU A 129 -1.14 -3.85 -19.73
C GLU A 129 -0.88 -2.74 -18.68
N SER A 130 0.00 -3.01 -17.71
CA SER A 130 0.30 -2.13 -16.56
C SER A 130 -0.79 -2.04 -15.50
N CYS A 131 -1.85 -2.84 -15.58
CA CYS A 131 -2.77 -3.10 -14.48
C CYS A 131 -2.22 -4.22 -13.58
N TYR A 132 -2.31 -4.01 -12.27
CA TYR A 132 -1.78 -4.94 -11.26
C TYR A 132 -2.94 -5.51 -10.47
N SER A 133 -3.00 -6.83 -10.36
CA SER A 133 -3.96 -7.48 -9.46
C SER A 133 -3.30 -8.62 -8.73
N ALA A 134 -3.70 -8.85 -7.49
CA ALA A 134 -3.34 -10.04 -6.76
C ALA A 134 -4.61 -10.76 -6.31
N ARG A 135 -4.76 -12.03 -6.71
CA ARG A 135 -5.84 -12.88 -6.21
C ARG A 135 -5.62 -13.34 -4.78
N LEU A 136 -4.36 -13.29 -4.34
CA LEU A 136 -3.96 -13.62 -3.00
C LEU A 136 -2.65 -12.90 -2.70
N PHE A 137 -2.63 -12.16 -1.61
CA PHE A 137 -1.40 -11.81 -0.93
C PHE A 137 -1.54 -12.19 0.54
N THR A 138 -0.43 -12.62 1.11
CA THR A 138 -0.32 -12.85 2.55
C THR A 138 0.84 -12.06 3.10
N PHE A 139 0.68 -11.59 4.32
CA PHE A 139 1.81 -11.14 5.11
C PHE A 139 1.70 -11.71 6.51
N GLU A 140 2.85 -11.95 7.14
CA GLU A 140 2.96 -12.35 8.54
C GLU A 140 4.05 -11.52 9.21
N GLY A 141 3.83 -11.13 10.46
CA GLY A 141 4.78 -10.38 11.28
C GLY A 141 4.31 -10.29 12.73
N THR A 142 4.77 -9.26 13.43
CA THR A 142 4.35 -8.97 14.81
C THR A 142 3.76 -7.57 14.90
N ASP A 143 2.66 -7.42 15.64
CA ASP A 143 2.05 -6.11 15.85
C ASP A 143 2.72 -5.30 16.99
N HIS A 144 2.11 -4.18 17.35
CA HIS A 144 2.58 -3.28 18.41
C HIS A 144 2.63 -3.90 19.81
N LEU A 145 1.91 -5.00 20.06
CA LEU A 145 1.91 -5.75 21.30
C LEU A 145 2.88 -6.94 21.26
N SER A 146 3.62 -7.12 20.15
CA SER A 146 4.45 -8.29 19.87
C SER A 146 3.63 -9.58 19.67
N ASP A 147 2.34 -9.46 19.38
CA ASP A 147 1.50 -10.60 19.07
C ASP A 147 1.61 -10.97 17.58
N PRO A 148 1.41 -12.26 17.22
CA PRO A 148 1.37 -12.69 15.83
C PRO A 148 0.34 -11.89 15.03
N PHE A 149 0.77 -11.36 13.89
CA PHE A 149 -0.02 -10.51 13.04
C PHE A 149 -0.01 -11.06 11.62
N GLU A 150 -1.19 -11.43 11.13
CA GLU A 150 -1.35 -12.04 9.81
C GLU A 150 -2.38 -11.26 9.01
N VAL A 151 -2.15 -11.21 7.70
CA VAL A 151 -3.10 -10.70 6.73
C VAL A 151 -3.19 -11.60 5.54
N CYS A 152 -4.41 -11.73 5.04
CA CYS A 152 -4.74 -12.42 3.82
C CYS A 152 -5.70 -11.53 3.03
N GLY A 153 -5.37 -11.23 1.78
CA GLY A 153 -6.21 -10.36 0.98
C GLY A 153 -6.01 -10.48 -0.52
N GLU A 154 -6.74 -9.64 -1.24
CA GLU A 154 -6.70 -9.49 -2.68
C GLU A 154 -6.78 -8.01 -3.06
N PHE A 155 -6.27 -7.67 -4.24
CA PHE A 155 -6.40 -6.32 -4.76
C PHE A 155 -6.47 -6.27 -6.27
N THR A 156 -7.03 -5.18 -6.78
CA THR A 156 -6.91 -4.75 -8.17
C THR A 156 -6.52 -3.28 -8.21
N VAL A 157 -5.61 -2.94 -9.13
CA VAL A 157 -5.14 -1.56 -9.35
C VAL A 157 -4.98 -1.32 -10.83
N THR A 158 -5.65 -0.28 -11.30
CA THR A 158 -5.53 0.25 -12.65
C THR A 158 -4.88 1.62 -12.56
N PRO A 159 -3.58 1.73 -12.89
CA PRO A 159 -2.91 3.01 -12.92
C PRO A 159 -3.51 3.91 -14.00
N PRO A 160 -3.39 5.24 -13.86
CA PRO A 160 -4.12 6.14 -14.72
C PRO A 160 -3.68 6.15 -16.19
N HIS A 161 -2.43 5.75 -16.45
CA HIS A 161 -1.91 5.60 -17.82
C HIS A 161 -2.46 4.36 -18.53
N ALA A 162 -2.87 3.34 -17.79
CA ALA A 162 -3.50 2.14 -18.34
C ALA A 162 -4.99 2.37 -18.63
N ALA A 163 -5.63 3.27 -17.89
CA ALA A 163 -7.05 3.63 -18.10
C ALA A 163 -7.31 4.36 -19.44
N MET A 164 -6.28 4.93 -20.08
CA MET A 164 -6.42 5.69 -21.34
C MET A 164 -6.19 4.85 -22.60
N SER A 165 -6.05 3.54 -22.47
CA SER A 165 -5.81 2.61 -23.59
C SER A 165 -7.08 2.11 -24.30
N TYR A 166 -8.25 2.71 -24.01
CA TYR A 166 -9.55 2.38 -24.61
C TYR A 166 -10.04 3.43 -25.62
#